data_AF-A0A2E8HGB2-F1
#
_entry.id   AF-A0A2E8HGB2-F1
#
_cell.length_a   1.000
_cell.length_b   1.000
_cell.length_c   1.000
_cell.angle_alpha   90.00
_cell.angle_beta   90.00
_cell.angle_gamma   90.00
#
_symmetry.space_group_name_H-M   'P 1'
#
loop_
_entity.id
_entity.type
_entity.pdbx_description
1 polymer ?
#
loop_
_entity_poly.entity_id
_entity_poly.type
_entity_poly.pdbx_seq_one_letter_code
_entity_poly.pdbx_strand_id
1 'polypeptide(L)'
;MSLECSDTTFRDRRAIRLQSDSFQVVTTTGCGHLASLRIPDVDVNPLWEPPWPGIEPEDYDPDKHLDVYGPGEGRLLASLTGHSLCLNHFGDLTEAEEEAKGYYHGEASNLPWTVFEQQADETEAKLDYGLELPDAQLRFRRTLRIRPGESTLYISERTTSLKRSDAPFCCQQHVTLGPPFVEGGVSRLDLPARRGQTSPTTVDSSDPLAADQPYTWPNAPLRAGGTLDLRMYPKERCTYGATTLSEPDDEHGFTAVSNPRLGLLLIYVFPREIFPWTSLWFEHEASDFPPYNAKTTTWGVEFGSVAQPVKLIETLTAGPLLGAPRFGTLPARHTIEVTYQAQLLKIPADWQGVKRIEHRGGETVAWETGSNRSVTTPSDWQISTRTSPASSAG
;
A
#
# COMPACT_ATOMS: atom_id res chain seq x y z
N MET A 1 1.06 -24.49 -20.18
CA MET A 1 1.14 -23.81 -18.89
C MET A 1 2.41 -22.99 -18.95
N SER A 2 2.31 -21.71 -19.33
CA SER A 2 3.48 -20.84 -19.44
C SER A 2 3.39 -19.78 -18.35
N LEU A 3 4.32 -19.86 -17.40
CA LEU A 3 4.70 -18.68 -16.65
C LEU A 3 5.32 -17.68 -17.63
N GLU A 4 4.94 -16.43 -17.51
CA GLU A 4 5.42 -15.35 -18.38
C GLU A 4 5.80 -14.13 -17.53
N CYS A 5 6.91 -13.49 -17.89
CA CYS A 5 7.27 -12.15 -17.44
C CYS A 5 7.60 -11.35 -18.70
N SER A 6 6.77 -10.37 -19.05
CA SER A 6 6.88 -9.65 -20.32
C SER A 6 6.49 -8.19 -20.20
N ASP A 7 7.09 -7.35 -21.04
CA ASP A 7 6.63 -5.98 -21.25
C ASP A 7 5.16 -5.95 -21.71
N THR A 8 4.41 -4.95 -21.25
CA THR A 8 3.02 -4.68 -21.60
C THR A 8 2.74 -3.19 -21.44
N THR A 9 1.48 -2.79 -21.64
CA THR A 9 0.96 -1.51 -21.17
C THR A 9 -0.13 -1.71 -20.12
N PHE A 10 -0.32 -0.70 -19.28
CA PHE A 10 -1.46 -0.58 -18.37
C PHE A 10 -2.01 0.84 -18.49
N ARG A 11 -3.20 1.00 -19.08
CA ARG A 11 -3.85 2.30 -19.31
C ARG A 11 -2.88 3.31 -19.94
N ASP A 12 -2.28 2.91 -21.07
CA ASP A 12 -1.31 3.66 -21.87
C ASP A 12 0.06 3.94 -21.20
N ARG A 13 0.30 3.41 -20.01
CA ARG A 13 1.61 3.48 -19.33
C ARG A 13 2.42 2.21 -19.51
N ARG A 14 3.75 2.34 -19.53
CA ARG A 14 4.70 1.22 -19.61
C ARG A 14 4.58 0.36 -18.35
N ALA A 15 4.48 -0.93 -18.57
CA ALA A 15 4.32 -1.89 -17.49
C ALA A 15 4.97 -3.23 -17.81
N ILE A 16 5.19 -4.03 -16.78
CA ILE A 16 5.57 -5.43 -16.88
C ILE A 16 4.39 -6.27 -16.36
N ARG A 17 4.11 -7.37 -17.04
CA ARG A 17 3.14 -8.38 -16.62
C ARG A 17 3.87 -9.66 -16.22
N LEU A 18 3.59 -10.14 -15.01
CA LEU A 18 3.85 -11.51 -14.61
C LEU A 18 2.53 -12.28 -14.70
N GLN A 19 2.53 -13.44 -15.37
CA GLN A 19 1.31 -14.23 -15.57
C GLN A 19 1.56 -15.73 -15.36
N SER A 20 0.59 -16.39 -14.74
CA SER A 20 0.41 -17.84 -14.70
C SER A 20 -1.04 -18.19 -15.06
N ASP A 21 -1.38 -19.48 -15.08
CA ASP A 21 -2.76 -19.93 -15.33
C ASP A 21 -3.73 -19.59 -14.17
N SER A 22 -3.20 -19.24 -12.99
CA SER A 22 -3.98 -18.95 -11.77
C SER A 22 -3.92 -17.49 -11.34
N PHE A 23 -2.95 -16.72 -11.82
CA PHE A 23 -2.70 -15.37 -11.30
C PHE A 23 -1.98 -14.46 -12.30
N GLN A 24 -2.36 -13.19 -12.31
CA GLN A 24 -1.74 -12.15 -13.12
C GLN A 24 -1.42 -10.93 -12.26
N VAL A 25 -0.21 -10.42 -12.41
CA VAL A 25 0.27 -9.20 -11.76
C VAL A 25 0.75 -8.24 -12.82
N VAL A 26 0.33 -6.99 -12.74
CA VAL A 26 0.81 -5.91 -13.62
C VAL A 26 1.41 -4.82 -12.76
N THR A 27 2.60 -4.36 -13.15
CA THR A 27 3.33 -3.29 -12.44
C THR A 27 3.87 -2.28 -13.43
N THR A 28 3.72 -0.99 -13.12
CA THR A 28 4.24 0.09 -13.95
C THR A 28 5.75 0.24 -13.75
N THR A 29 6.47 0.70 -14.78
CA THR A 29 7.90 1.04 -14.66
C THR A 29 8.13 2.53 -14.37
N GLY A 30 7.15 3.38 -14.71
CA GLY A 30 7.20 4.82 -14.41
C GLY A 30 7.30 5.15 -12.92
N CYS A 31 6.67 4.40 -12.02
CA CYS A 31 6.83 4.64 -10.56
C CYS A 31 6.90 3.35 -9.75
N GLY A 32 7.08 2.19 -10.40
CA GLY A 32 7.15 0.89 -9.73
C GLY A 32 5.83 0.46 -9.06
N HIS A 33 4.70 1.08 -9.40
CA HIS A 33 3.42 0.80 -8.76
C HIS A 33 2.87 -0.55 -9.22
N LEU A 34 2.41 -1.39 -8.29
CA LEU A 34 1.58 -2.54 -8.66
C LEU A 34 0.22 -2.00 -9.10
N ALA A 35 -0.11 -2.17 -10.37
CA ALA A 35 -1.31 -1.63 -10.97
C ALA A 35 -2.48 -2.62 -10.96
N SER A 36 -2.18 -3.92 -11.00
CA SER A 36 -3.22 -4.96 -11.03
C SER A 36 -2.80 -6.26 -10.39
N LEU A 37 -3.73 -6.88 -9.67
CA LEU A 37 -3.68 -8.27 -9.20
C LEU A 37 -4.98 -8.95 -9.66
N ARG A 38 -4.91 -10.00 -10.47
CA ARG A 38 -6.11 -10.64 -11.04
C ARG A 38 -6.04 -12.15 -11.00
N ILE A 39 -7.19 -12.78 -10.76
CA ILE A 39 -7.40 -14.20 -11.05
C ILE A 39 -7.95 -14.27 -12.49
N PRO A 40 -7.38 -15.05 -13.42
CA PRO A 40 -7.72 -14.99 -14.85
C PRO A 40 -9.20 -15.17 -15.22
N ASP A 41 -9.99 -15.87 -14.41
CA ASP A 41 -11.43 -16.08 -14.63
C ASP A 41 -12.33 -15.07 -13.90
N VAL A 42 -11.74 -14.04 -13.27
CA VAL A 42 -12.43 -12.98 -12.54
C VAL A 42 -12.08 -11.62 -13.13
N ASP A 43 -13.07 -10.94 -13.71
CA ASP A 43 -12.89 -9.59 -14.25
C ASP A 43 -13.02 -8.51 -13.17
N VAL A 44 -12.17 -8.59 -12.16
CA VAL A 44 -12.07 -7.59 -11.08
C VAL A 44 -10.61 -7.37 -10.73
N ASN A 45 -10.15 -6.12 -10.83
CA ASN A 45 -8.93 -5.66 -10.19
C ASN A 45 -9.29 -5.05 -8.82
N PRO A 46 -8.74 -5.56 -7.71
CA PRO A 46 -8.98 -4.94 -6.41
C PRO A 46 -8.21 -3.62 -6.24
N LEU A 47 -7.07 -3.48 -6.92
CA LEU A 47 -6.24 -2.28 -6.86
C LEU A 47 -6.90 -1.12 -7.62
N TRP A 48 -6.72 0.09 -7.10
CA TRP A 48 -7.36 1.29 -7.64
C TRP A 48 -6.81 1.68 -9.01
N GLU A 49 -7.74 1.89 -9.94
CA GLU A 49 -7.48 2.47 -11.24
C GLU A 49 -8.05 3.90 -11.25
N PRO A 50 -7.21 4.94 -11.20
CA PRO A 50 -7.72 6.30 -11.16
C PRO A 50 -8.59 6.63 -12.38
N PRO A 51 -9.68 7.39 -12.20
CA PRO A 51 -10.63 7.69 -13.28
C PRO A 51 -10.12 8.76 -14.27
N TRP A 52 -8.86 9.20 -14.16
CA TRP A 52 -8.21 10.13 -15.07
C TRP A 52 -7.11 9.44 -15.91
N PRO A 53 -6.66 10.05 -17.02
CA PRO A 53 -5.49 9.59 -17.76
C PRO A 53 -4.22 9.69 -16.92
N GLY A 54 -3.47 8.59 -16.83
CA GLY A 54 -2.13 8.60 -16.24
C GLY A 54 -1.06 8.88 -17.29
N ILE A 55 0.07 9.43 -16.87
CA ILE A 55 1.25 9.67 -17.71
C ILE A 55 2.51 9.08 -17.08
N GLU A 56 3.59 8.98 -17.84
CA GLU A 56 4.90 8.64 -17.28
C GLU A 56 5.42 9.80 -16.42
N PRO A 57 6.20 9.53 -15.35
CA PRO A 57 6.68 10.60 -14.48
C PRO A 57 7.58 11.62 -15.20
N GLU A 58 8.30 11.18 -16.25
CA GLU A 58 9.14 12.07 -17.06
C GLU A 58 8.36 13.02 -17.97
N ASP A 59 7.10 12.71 -18.26
CA ASP A 59 6.24 13.53 -19.10
C ASP A 59 5.49 14.60 -18.28
N TYR A 60 5.52 14.51 -16.94
CA TYR A 60 4.87 15.49 -16.08
C TYR A 60 5.59 16.84 -16.16
N ASP A 61 4.79 17.87 -16.39
CA ASP A 61 5.19 19.27 -16.45
C ASP A 61 4.15 20.09 -15.68
N PRO A 62 4.52 20.73 -14.55
CA PRO A 62 3.56 21.43 -13.69
C PRO A 62 2.86 22.57 -14.42
N ASP A 63 3.52 23.24 -15.38
CA ASP A 63 2.93 24.38 -16.09
C ASP A 63 1.89 23.91 -17.12
N LYS A 64 2.05 22.70 -17.67
CA LYS A 64 1.15 22.14 -18.68
C LYS A 64 0.01 21.32 -18.10
N HIS A 65 0.20 20.72 -16.93
CA HIS A 65 -0.71 19.72 -16.40
C HIS A 65 -1.47 20.16 -15.14
N LEU A 66 -1.30 21.41 -14.69
CA LEU A 66 -1.99 21.98 -13.54
C LEU A 66 -3.52 21.80 -13.61
N ASP A 67 -4.12 22.04 -14.78
CA ASP A 67 -5.58 21.94 -14.97
C ASP A 67 -6.09 20.49 -14.90
N VAL A 68 -5.21 19.50 -15.07
CA VAL A 68 -5.57 18.08 -15.10
C VAL A 68 -5.36 17.46 -13.72
N TYR A 69 -4.16 17.62 -13.15
CA TYR A 69 -3.75 16.93 -11.93
C TYR A 69 -3.75 17.83 -10.69
N GLY A 70 -4.06 19.11 -10.84
CA GLY A 70 -4.09 20.06 -9.73
C GLY A 70 -2.69 20.51 -9.25
N PRO A 71 -2.65 21.48 -8.33
CA PRO A 71 -1.42 21.90 -7.66
C PRO A 71 -0.95 20.85 -6.63
N GLY A 72 0.20 21.10 -6.01
CA GLY A 72 0.72 20.25 -4.92
C GLY A 72 1.04 18.83 -5.40
N GLU A 73 0.22 17.86 -5.00
CA GLU A 73 0.38 16.43 -5.32
C GLU A 73 0.22 16.07 -6.81
N GLY A 74 -0.05 17.03 -7.69
CA GLY A 74 -0.30 16.78 -9.11
C GLY A 74 0.74 15.89 -9.79
N ARG A 75 2.03 16.01 -9.42
CA ARG A 75 3.10 15.13 -9.92
C ARG A 75 2.88 13.67 -9.54
N LEU A 76 2.53 13.41 -8.29
CA LEU A 76 2.22 12.08 -7.77
C LEU A 76 0.95 11.55 -8.44
N LEU A 77 -0.12 12.34 -8.45
CA LEU A 77 -1.44 11.94 -8.95
C LEU A 77 -1.46 11.65 -10.46
N ALA A 78 -0.57 12.29 -11.22
CA ALA A 78 -0.37 12.01 -12.64
C ALA A 78 0.07 10.57 -12.93
N SER A 79 0.70 9.91 -11.96
CA SER A 79 1.29 8.57 -12.09
C SER A 79 0.80 7.56 -11.04
N LEU A 80 -0.02 7.97 -10.08
CA LEU A 80 -0.51 7.11 -9.01
C LEU A 80 -1.42 6.01 -9.56
N THR A 81 -1.28 4.77 -9.07
CA THR A 81 -2.21 3.66 -9.35
C THR A 81 -1.96 2.55 -8.33
N GLY A 82 -3.02 1.83 -7.95
CA GLY A 82 -2.92 0.62 -7.13
C GLY A 82 -2.04 0.74 -5.89
N HIS A 83 -0.99 -0.08 -5.80
CA HIS A 83 -0.06 -0.08 -4.68
C HIS A 83 1.24 0.66 -5.04
N SER A 84 1.41 1.85 -4.47
CA SER A 84 2.62 2.69 -4.58
C SER A 84 3.53 2.56 -3.37
N LEU A 85 4.82 2.88 -3.54
CA LEU A 85 5.81 2.89 -2.46
C LEU A 85 6.11 4.31 -2.04
N CYS A 86 5.73 4.69 -0.83
CA CYS A 86 6.22 5.91 -0.20
C CYS A 86 7.50 5.57 0.55
N LEU A 87 8.63 6.10 0.11
CA LEU A 87 9.93 5.87 0.74
C LEU A 87 10.54 7.22 1.07
N ASN A 88 11.36 7.32 2.11
CA ASN A 88 11.95 8.54 2.68
C ASN A 88 10.96 9.54 3.29
N HIS A 89 9.70 9.54 2.86
CA HIS A 89 8.64 10.39 3.38
C HIS A 89 7.26 9.76 3.11
N PHE A 90 6.27 10.03 3.96
CA PHE A 90 4.88 9.62 3.77
C PHE A 90 3.96 10.75 4.27
N GLY A 91 3.23 11.40 3.36
CA GLY A 91 2.37 12.55 3.63
C GLY A 91 2.82 13.84 2.93
N ASP A 92 2.34 14.95 3.49
CA ASP A 92 2.47 16.30 2.95
C ASP A 92 3.87 16.90 3.01
N LEU A 93 4.07 17.99 2.26
CA LEU A 93 5.26 18.83 2.30
C LEU A 93 5.04 20.07 3.17
N THR A 94 6.13 20.65 3.67
CA THR A 94 6.15 22.03 4.14
C THR A 94 6.17 23.00 2.95
N GLU A 95 5.76 24.25 3.15
CA GLU A 95 5.83 25.31 2.12
C GLU A 95 7.25 25.45 1.54
N ALA A 96 8.28 25.34 2.38
CA ALA A 96 9.67 25.40 1.93
C ALA A 96 10.09 24.18 1.09
N GLU A 97 9.58 22.99 1.41
CA GLU A 97 9.81 21.79 0.59
C GLU A 97 9.05 21.88 -0.74
N GLU A 98 7.85 22.44 -0.76
CA GLU A 98 7.10 22.71 -1.99
C GLU A 98 7.83 23.72 -2.89
N GLU A 99 8.34 24.83 -2.34
CA GLU A 99 9.14 25.81 -3.08
C GLU A 99 10.43 25.18 -3.65
N ALA A 100 11.02 24.25 -2.89
CA ALA A 100 12.16 23.44 -3.32
C ALA A 100 11.79 22.31 -4.31
N LYS A 101 10.52 22.19 -4.71
CA LYS A 101 9.99 21.16 -5.61
C LYS A 101 10.19 19.74 -5.09
N GLY A 102 9.99 19.56 -3.79
CA GLY A 102 10.04 18.27 -3.10
C GLY A 102 8.98 17.29 -3.59
N TYR A 103 9.01 16.09 -3.00
CA TYR A 103 8.20 14.95 -3.40
C TYR A 103 7.17 14.61 -2.33
N TYR A 104 5.89 14.86 -2.58
CA TYR A 104 4.81 14.31 -1.75
C TYR A 104 4.93 12.80 -1.71
N HIS A 105 4.81 12.22 -0.51
CA HIS A 105 5.03 10.79 -0.30
C HIS A 105 6.42 10.26 -0.72
N GLY A 106 7.41 11.15 -0.85
CA GLY A 106 8.81 10.80 -1.10
C GLY A 106 9.14 10.41 -2.55
N GLU A 107 10.42 10.14 -2.81
CA GLU A 107 10.93 10.05 -4.19
C GLU A 107 10.41 8.81 -4.93
N ALA A 108 10.24 7.67 -4.23
CA ALA A 108 9.97 6.38 -4.86
C ALA A 108 8.64 6.33 -5.66
N SER A 109 7.62 7.07 -5.23
CA SER A 109 6.32 7.15 -5.92
C SER A 109 6.31 8.13 -7.10
N ASN A 110 7.38 8.91 -7.29
CA ASN A 110 7.42 10.05 -8.20
C ASN A 110 8.51 9.96 -9.27
N LEU A 111 9.40 8.97 -9.17
CA LEU A 111 10.57 8.80 -10.04
C LEU A 111 10.49 7.50 -10.85
N PRO A 112 11.07 7.47 -12.07
CA PRO A 112 11.14 6.27 -12.91
C PRO A 112 11.95 5.14 -12.27
N TRP A 113 11.45 3.91 -12.41
CA TRP A 113 12.13 2.71 -11.95
C TRP A 113 12.84 2.03 -13.13
N THR A 114 13.99 1.45 -12.84
CA THR A 114 14.79 0.67 -13.78
C THR A 114 14.51 -0.81 -13.58
N VAL A 115 14.19 -1.50 -14.67
CA VAL A 115 14.10 -2.97 -14.70
C VAL A 115 15.51 -3.55 -14.83
N PHE A 116 15.89 -4.43 -13.90
CA PHE A 116 17.21 -5.06 -13.87
C PHE A 116 17.17 -6.49 -14.38
N GLU A 117 16.06 -7.19 -14.15
CA GLU A 117 15.91 -8.59 -14.53
C GLU A 117 14.42 -8.89 -14.81
N GLN A 118 14.16 -9.58 -15.92
CA GLN A 118 12.88 -10.22 -16.22
C GLN A 118 13.16 -11.67 -16.57
N GLN A 119 12.55 -12.62 -15.87
CA GLN A 119 12.72 -14.04 -16.16
C GLN A 119 11.43 -14.82 -15.91
N ALA A 120 11.25 -15.90 -16.66
CA ALA A 120 10.23 -16.90 -16.40
C ALA A 120 10.77 -18.28 -16.80
N ASP A 121 10.54 -19.28 -15.95
CA ASP A 121 10.80 -20.69 -16.21
C ASP A 121 9.60 -21.54 -15.78
N GLU A 122 9.77 -22.86 -15.67
CA GLU A 122 8.68 -23.77 -15.29
C GLU A 122 8.26 -23.63 -13.80
N THR A 123 9.07 -22.98 -12.98
CA THR A 123 8.91 -22.89 -11.53
C THR A 123 8.43 -21.52 -11.05
N GLU A 124 8.83 -20.44 -11.70
CA GLU A 124 8.40 -19.08 -11.36
C GLU A 124 8.51 -18.08 -12.52
N ALA A 125 7.72 -17.00 -12.44
CA ALA A 125 8.01 -15.75 -13.15
C ALA A 125 8.51 -14.73 -12.13
N LYS A 126 9.59 -14.01 -12.47
CA LYS A 126 10.27 -13.07 -11.59
C LYS A 126 10.62 -11.78 -12.32
N LEU A 127 10.45 -10.68 -11.60
CA LEU A 127 10.87 -9.34 -12.00
C LEU A 127 11.71 -8.73 -10.89
N ASP A 128 12.89 -8.21 -11.21
CA ASP A 128 13.71 -7.37 -10.31
C ASP A 128 13.82 -5.97 -10.89
N TYR A 129 13.40 -4.98 -10.13
CA TYR A 129 13.44 -3.57 -10.52
C TYR A 129 13.72 -2.67 -9.31
N GLY A 130 13.89 -1.37 -9.54
CA GLY A 130 14.14 -0.43 -8.46
C GLY A 130 14.66 0.90 -8.96
N LEU A 131 15.20 1.69 -8.05
CA LEU A 131 15.69 3.04 -8.33
C LEU A 131 16.70 3.49 -7.29
N GLU A 132 17.46 4.52 -7.63
CA GLU A 132 18.20 5.33 -6.66
C GLU A 132 17.37 6.58 -6.33
N LEU A 133 17.38 6.95 -5.05
CA LEU A 133 16.68 8.09 -4.49
C LEU A 133 17.75 9.12 -4.11
N PRO A 134 18.13 10.04 -5.03
CA PRO A 134 19.25 10.95 -4.84
C PRO A 134 19.09 11.88 -3.63
N ASP A 135 17.90 12.41 -3.37
CA ASP A 135 17.70 13.38 -2.28
C ASP A 135 17.73 12.67 -0.92
N ALA A 136 17.09 11.51 -0.82
CA ALA A 136 17.10 10.65 0.35
C ALA A 136 18.44 9.95 0.57
N GLN A 137 19.28 9.86 -0.47
CA GLN A 137 20.51 9.06 -0.53
C GLN A 137 20.23 7.59 -0.19
N LEU A 138 19.23 7.01 -0.86
CA LEU A 138 18.85 5.61 -0.72
C LEU A 138 18.98 4.90 -2.08
N ARG A 139 19.18 3.59 -2.03
CA ARG A 139 18.98 2.69 -3.17
C ARG A 139 17.88 1.70 -2.80
N PHE A 140 16.91 1.54 -3.68
CA PHE A 140 15.81 0.61 -3.46
C PHE A 140 15.76 -0.43 -4.59
N ARG A 141 15.54 -1.70 -4.20
CA ARG A 141 15.30 -2.84 -5.11
C ARG A 141 14.06 -3.59 -4.64
N ARG A 142 13.19 -3.98 -5.57
CA ARG A 142 12.07 -4.89 -5.32
C ARG A 142 12.13 -6.04 -6.32
N THR A 143 11.99 -7.25 -5.80
CA THR A 143 11.79 -8.46 -6.57
C THR A 143 10.35 -8.93 -6.37
N LEU A 144 9.63 -9.11 -7.49
CA LEU A 144 8.31 -9.72 -7.56
C LEU A 144 8.44 -11.14 -8.08
N ARG A 145 7.68 -12.08 -7.53
CA ARG A 145 7.61 -13.46 -8.02
C ARG A 145 6.19 -14.00 -7.95
N ILE A 146 5.81 -14.80 -8.94
CA ILE A 146 4.61 -15.63 -8.92
C ILE A 146 4.97 -17.06 -9.35
N ARG A 147 4.15 -18.03 -8.95
CA ARG A 147 4.36 -19.46 -9.21
C ARG A 147 3.13 -20.12 -9.84
N PRO A 148 3.27 -21.30 -10.46
CA PRO A 148 2.14 -22.02 -11.06
C PRO A 148 1.14 -22.47 -10.00
N GLY A 149 -0.16 -22.29 -10.28
CA GLY A 149 -1.24 -22.78 -9.41
C GLY A 149 -1.48 -21.96 -8.15
N GLU A 150 -0.69 -20.92 -7.90
CA GLU A 150 -0.84 -20.02 -6.76
C GLU A 150 -1.50 -18.71 -7.18
N SER A 151 -2.22 -18.08 -6.25
CA SER A 151 -2.73 -16.70 -6.37
C SER A 151 -2.03 -15.77 -5.38
N THR A 152 -0.71 -15.96 -5.27
CA THR A 152 0.22 -15.32 -4.34
C THR A 152 1.29 -14.55 -5.12
N LEU A 153 1.46 -13.27 -4.79
CA LEU A 153 2.61 -12.45 -5.17
C LEU A 153 3.60 -12.43 -4.01
N TYR A 154 4.80 -12.95 -4.26
CA TYR A 154 5.91 -12.85 -3.31
C TYR A 154 6.72 -11.59 -3.59
N ILE A 155 6.96 -10.81 -2.53
CA ILE A 155 7.61 -9.51 -2.62
C ILE A 155 8.84 -9.53 -1.71
N SER A 156 10.00 -9.22 -2.28
CA SER A 156 11.25 -8.98 -1.53
C SER A 156 11.73 -7.57 -1.85
N GLU A 157 11.94 -6.77 -0.82
CA GLU A 157 12.38 -5.38 -0.94
C GLU A 157 13.67 -5.16 -0.19
N ARG A 158 14.58 -4.38 -0.76
CA ARG A 158 15.84 -3.98 -0.15
C ARG A 158 15.96 -2.47 -0.21
N THR A 159 16.05 -1.84 0.95
CA THR A 159 16.34 -0.40 1.08
C THR A 159 17.73 -0.23 1.66
N THR A 160 18.66 0.31 0.87
CA THR A 160 20.06 0.52 1.24
C THR A 160 20.34 2.00 1.49
N SER A 161 20.88 2.33 2.67
CA SER A 161 21.37 3.68 2.98
C SER A 161 22.72 3.94 2.31
N LEU A 162 22.80 5.04 1.58
CA LEU A 162 24.06 5.57 1.04
C LEU A 162 24.69 6.61 1.98
N LYS A 163 24.02 6.95 3.09
CA LYS A 163 24.51 7.90 4.09
C LYS A 163 25.61 7.29 4.95
N ARG A 164 26.47 8.17 5.48
CA ARG A 164 27.49 7.84 6.50
C ARG A 164 27.00 8.10 7.93
N SER A 165 25.73 8.43 8.09
CA SER A 165 25.02 8.61 9.35
C SER A 165 23.72 7.82 9.32
N ASP A 166 23.20 7.50 10.49
CA ASP A 166 21.87 6.92 10.62
C ASP A 166 20.83 7.91 10.09
N ALA A 167 19.70 7.38 9.63
CA ALA A 167 18.61 8.16 9.04
C ALA A 167 17.25 7.58 9.46
N PRO A 168 16.18 8.41 9.45
CA PRO A 168 14.83 7.89 9.60
C PRO A 168 14.50 6.92 8.46
N PHE A 169 13.84 5.82 8.80
CA PHE A 169 13.26 4.87 7.87
C PHE A 169 11.75 5.09 7.79
N CYS A 170 11.35 5.93 6.83
CA CYS A 170 9.97 6.16 6.47
C CYS A 170 9.66 5.33 5.21
N CYS A 171 8.94 4.23 5.38
CA CYS A 171 8.56 3.32 4.30
C CYS A 171 7.09 2.93 4.50
N GLN A 172 6.24 3.37 3.58
CA GLN A 172 4.82 3.05 3.54
C GLN A 172 4.49 2.33 2.25
N GLN A 173 3.85 1.17 2.37
CA GLN A 173 3.21 0.47 1.27
C GLN A 173 1.81 1.05 1.11
N HIS A 174 1.67 1.98 0.17
CA HIS A 174 0.45 2.72 -0.04
C HIS A 174 -0.51 1.93 -0.95
N VAL A 175 -1.08 0.85 -0.40
CA VAL A 175 -2.03 -0.01 -1.11
C VAL A 175 -3.37 0.71 -1.23
N THR A 176 -3.70 1.09 -2.45
CA THR A 176 -4.94 1.82 -2.75
C THR A 176 -5.88 0.92 -3.53
N LEU A 177 -7.11 0.75 -3.03
CA LEU A 177 -8.14 -0.12 -3.57
C LEU A 177 -9.26 0.68 -4.22
N GLY A 178 -9.89 0.15 -5.27
CA GLY A 178 -10.89 0.89 -6.04
C GLY A 178 -12.12 0.09 -6.45
N PRO A 179 -13.14 0.76 -7.01
CA PRO A 179 -14.30 0.09 -7.58
C PRO A 179 -13.91 -0.80 -8.78
N PRO A 180 -14.63 -1.91 -9.03
CA PRO A 180 -15.84 -2.35 -8.31
C PRO A 180 -15.55 -3.11 -7.01
N PHE A 181 -14.28 -3.37 -6.68
CA PHE A 181 -13.90 -4.12 -5.48
C PHE A 181 -14.20 -3.36 -4.19
N VAL A 182 -13.96 -2.05 -4.18
CA VAL A 182 -14.41 -1.13 -3.13
C VAL A 182 -15.84 -0.70 -3.42
N GLU A 183 -16.74 -1.02 -2.49
CA GLU A 183 -18.17 -0.78 -2.60
C GLU A 183 -18.76 -0.43 -1.23
N GLY A 184 -19.50 0.68 -1.19
CA GLY A 184 -20.09 1.22 0.04
C GLY A 184 -21.02 0.24 0.75
N GLY A 185 -20.71 -0.03 2.02
CA GLY A 185 -21.43 -0.95 2.89
C GLY A 185 -21.33 -2.43 2.51
N VAL A 186 -20.50 -2.79 1.53
CA VAL A 186 -20.24 -4.18 1.12
C VAL A 186 -18.81 -4.58 1.46
N SER A 187 -17.84 -3.78 1.04
CA SER A 187 -16.42 -4.09 1.25
C SER A 187 -16.05 -3.96 2.72
N ARG A 188 -15.26 -4.92 3.21
CA ARG A 188 -14.88 -5.04 4.61
C ARG A 188 -13.38 -5.15 4.78
N LEU A 189 -12.83 -4.49 5.79
CA LEU A 189 -11.43 -4.54 6.19
C LEU A 189 -11.30 -5.24 7.54
N ASP A 190 -10.31 -6.12 7.63
CA ASP A 190 -9.88 -6.77 8.87
C ASP A 190 -8.38 -6.57 9.08
N LEU A 191 -8.01 -6.25 10.33
CA LEU A 191 -6.65 -5.94 10.77
C LEU A 191 -6.37 -6.60 12.13
N PRO A 192 -5.13 -7.02 12.41
CA PRO A 192 -4.69 -7.47 13.74
C PRO A 192 -4.39 -6.28 14.66
N ALA A 193 -5.36 -5.38 14.83
CA ALA A 193 -5.23 -4.17 15.64
C ALA A 193 -6.24 -4.13 16.78
N ARG A 194 -5.88 -3.52 17.91
CA ARG A 194 -6.84 -3.15 18.98
C ARG A 194 -6.93 -1.66 19.21
N ARG A 195 -5.94 -0.88 18.77
CA ARG A 195 -5.83 0.55 19.05
C ARG A 195 -5.61 1.33 17.77
N GLY A 196 -6.19 2.52 17.71
CA GLY A 196 -5.96 3.46 16.63
C GLY A 196 -6.07 4.91 17.08
N GLN A 197 -5.74 5.81 16.16
CA GLN A 197 -5.79 7.27 16.33
C GLN A 197 -6.46 7.87 15.08
N THR A 198 -7.42 8.76 15.23
CA THR A 198 -7.96 9.52 14.09
C THR A 198 -6.95 10.57 13.60
N SER A 199 -7.11 11.08 12.38
CA SER A 199 -6.19 12.10 11.85
C SER A 199 -6.05 13.33 12.76
N PRO A 200 -4.87 13.98 12.82
CA PRO A 200 -4.63 15.12 13.71
C PRO A 200 -5.57 16.30 13.45
N THR A 201 -6.00 16.44 12.21
CA THR A 201 -6.97 17.44 11.74
C THR A 201 -8.07 16.75 10.94
N THR A 202 -9.25 17.35 10.92
CA THR A 202 -10.31 16.95 10.00
C THR A 202 -9.87 17.24 8.57
N VAL A 203 -10.12 16.31 7.64
CA VAL A 203 -9.78 16.49 6.22
C VAL A 203 -10.57 17.66 5.63
N ASP A 204 -11.90 17.61 5.77
CA ASP A 204 -12.79 18.68 5.32
C ASP A 204 -14.13 18.68 6.08
N SER A 205 -15.14 19.34 5.53
CA SER A 205 -16.49 19.36 6.11
C SER A 205 -17.21 18.01 6.05
N SER A 206 -16.83 17.12 5.14
CA SER A 206 -17.40 15.78 4.95
C SER A 206 -16.81 14.72 5.91
N ASP A 207 -15.62 14.96 6.45
CA ASP A 207 -14.97 14.08 7.43
C ASP A 207 -15.86 13.84 8.66
N PRO A 208 -16.35 12.62 8.92
CA PRO A 208 -17.26 12.37 10.04
C PRO A 208 -16.53 12.25 11.39
N LEU A 209 -15.21 12.05 11.40
CA LEU A 209 -14.44 11.67 12.57
C LEU A 209 -14.04 12.87 13.44
N ALA A 210 -14.03 12.66 14.76
CA ALA A 210 -13.43 13.60 15.69
C ALA A 210 -11.91 13.57 15.53
N ALA A 211 -11.27 14.72 15.32
CA ALA A 211 -9.84 14.82 15.11
C ALA A 211 -9.01 14.52 16.36
N ASP A 212 -7.83 13.95 16.14
CA ASP A 212 -6.81 13.62 17.13
C ASP A 212 -7.33 12.85 18.36
N GLN A 213 -8.20 11.87 18.13
CA GLN A 213 -8.76 11.03 19.19
C GLN A 213 -8.22 9.61 19.12
N PRO A 214 -7.78 9.04 20.26
CA PRO A 214 -7.51 7.61 20.35
C PRO A 214 -8.82 6.82 20.32
N TYR A 215 -8.79 5.61 19.78
CA TYR A 215 -9.95 4.75 19.75
C TYR A 215 -9.59 3.27 19.87
N THR A 216 -10.58 2.46 20.26
CA THR A 216 -10.48 0.99 20.25
C THR A 216 -10.96 0.49 18.90
N TRP A 217 -10.07 -0.17 18.16
CA TRP A 217 -10.41 -0.73 16.86
C TRP A 217 -11.62 -1.68 16.98
N PRO A 218 -12.64 -1.56 16.11
CA PRO A 218 -12.71 -0.68 14.92
C PRO A 218 -13.53 0.62 15.11
N ASN A 219 -13.94 0.95 16.33
CA ASN A 219 -14.95 1.98 16.59
C ASN A 219 -14.32 3.38 16.77
N ALA A 220 -14.19 4.15 15.70
CA ALA A 220 -13.63 5.50 15.74
C ALA A 220 -14.68 6.56 16.15
N PRO A 221 -14.32 7.56 16.96
CA PRO A 221 -15.26 8.56 17.46
C PRO A 221 -15.73 9.52 16.36
N LEU A 222 -17.03 9.81 16.33
CA LEU A 222 -17.65 10.78 15.42
C LEU A 222 -17.67 12.20 16.02
N ARG A 223 -17.60 13.24 15.17
CA ARG A 223 -17.77 14.65 15.61
C ARG A 223 -19.13 14.91 16.27
N ALA A 224 -20.17 14.27 15.75
CA ALA A 224 -21.54 14.40 16.24
C ALA A 224 -21.83 13.53 17.49
N GLY A 225 -20.83 12.82 18.02
CA GLY A 225 -21.00 11.82 19.07
C GLY A 225 -21.33 10.43 18.52
N GLY A 226 -21.04 9.39 19.31
CA GLY A 226 -21.09 7.99 18.87
C GLY A 226 -19.80 7.56 18.16
N THR A 227 -19.87 6.43 17.45
CA THR A 227 -18.72 5.83 16.77
C THR A 227 -19.05 5.35 15.37
N LEU A 228 -18.05 5.33 14.50
CA LEU A 228 -18.06 4.74 13.16
C LEU A 228 -17.23 3.44 13.17
N ASP A 229 -17.77 2.37 12.60
CA ASP A 229 -17.03 1.13 12.38
C ASP A 229 -16.13 1.28 11.13
N LEU A 230 -14.82 1.42 11.36
CA LEU A 230 -13.83 1.58 10.28
C LEU A 230 -13.57 0.31 9.46
N ARG A 231 -14.18 -0.83 9.81
CA ARG A 231 -14.11 -2.05 8.99
C ARG A 231 -14.94 -1.94 7.72
N MET A 232 -15.91 -1.03 7.66
CA MET A 232 -16.82 -0.92 6.52
C MET A 232 -16.45 0.26 5.65
N TYR A 233 -16.39 0.06 4.33
CA TYR A 233 -16.32 1.19 3.42
C TYR A 233 -17.64 1.99 3.45
N PRO A 234 -17.61 3.33 3.54
CA PRO A 234 -18.81 4.15 3.71
C PRO A 234 -19.73 4.11 2.48
N LYS A 235 -21.03 4.34 2.69
CA LYS A 235 -22.01 4.55 1.59
C LYS A 235 -22.17 6.02 1.26
N GLU A 236 -21.94 6.85 2.24
CA GLU A 236 -22.09 8.30 2.19
C GLU A 236 -20.87 8.93 1.55
N ARG A 237 -21.07 10.05 0.86
CA ARG A 237 -19.97 10.83 0.31
C ARG A 237 -19.16 11.43 1.45
N CYS A 238 -17.88 11.09 1.53
CA CYS A 238 -16.99 11.54 2.59
C CYS A 238 -15.52 11.31 2.24
N THR A 239 -14.64 12.08 2.88
CA THR A 239 -13.20 11.83 2.90
C THR A 239 -12.68 11.94 4.33
N TYR A 240 -11.89 10.96 4.78
CA TYR A 240 -11.32 10.94 6.12
C TYR A 240 -10.16 9.97 6.25
N GLY A 241 -9.39 10.13 7.32
CA GLY A 241 -8.26 9.27 7.65
C GLY A 241 -8.23 8.82 9.11
N ALA A 242 -7.63 7.65 9.32
CA ALA A 242 -7.31 7.13 10.65
C ALA A 242 -6.09 6.21 10.55
N THR A 243 -5.42 5.96 11.67
CA THR A 243 -4.35 4.98 11.73
C THR A 243 -4.63 3.93 12.81
N THR A 244 -4.08 2.75 12.61
CA THR A 244 -4.15 1.63 13.55
C THR A 244 -2.75 1.11 13.84
N LEU A 245 -2.56 0.60 15.05
CA LEU A 245 -1.32 -0.03 15.49
C LEU A 245 -1.55 -1.54 15.61
N SER A 246 -0.72 -2.31 14.90
CA SER A 246 -0.71 -3.77 15.00
C SER A 246 -0.25 -4.22 16.40
N GLU A 247 -0.81 -5.31 16.91
CA GLU A 247 -0.55 -5.75 18.28
C GLU A 247 0.88 -6.29 18.51
N PRO A 248 1.48 -6.03 19.68
CA PRO A 248 2.88 -6.32 19.95
C PRO A 248 3.22 -7.80 20.18
N ASP A 249 2.22 -8.68 20.24
CA ASP A 249 2.44 -10.12 20.43
C ASP A 249 2.38 -10.89 19.09
N ASP A 250 1.93 -10.24 18.01
CA ASP A 250 1.86 -10.86 16.70
C ASP A 250 3.22 -10.77 15.98
N GLU A 251 3.67 -11.89 15.42
CA GLU A 251 4.88 -11.99 14.60
C GLU A 251 4.68 -11.30 13.24
N HIS A 252 3.47 -11.37 12.69
CA HIS A 252 3.12 -10.84 11.38
C HIS A 252 1.92 -9.90 11.48
N GLY A 253 1.99 -8.80 10.74
CA GLY A 253 0.83 -7.95 10.47
C GLY A 253 0.11 -8.46 9.23
N PHE A 254 -1.15 -8.08 9.09
CA PHE A 254 -1.88 -8.30 7.85
C PHE A 254 -2.88 -7.18 7.58
N THR A 255 -3.19 -7.00 6.30
CA THR A 255 -4.41 -6.31 5.87
C THR A 255 -5.25 -7.30 5.09
N ALA A 256 -6.55 -7.36 5.37
CA ALA A 256 -7.47 -8.26 4.70
C ALA A 256 -8.71 -7.49 4.28
N VAL A 257 -8.84 -7.23 2.98
CA VAL A 257 -10.01 -6.54 2.41
C VAL A 257 -10.83 -7.54 1.61
N SER A 258 -12.11 -7.65 1.92
CA SER A 258 -13.03 -8.55 1.22
C SER A 258 -14.18 -7.78 0.58
N ASN A 259 -14.60 -8.23 -0.60
CA ASN A 259 -15.91 -7.93 -1.15
C ASN A 259 -16.66 -9.26 -1.29
N PRO A 260 -17.53 -9.62 -0.31
CA PRO A 260 -18.27 -10.88 -0.34
C PRO A 260 -19.20 -10.98 -1.55
N ARG A 261 -19.76 -9.86 -2.05
CA ARG A 261 -20.65 -9.86 -3.22
C ARG A 261 -19.91 -10.27 -4.50
N LEU A 262 -18.66 -9.84 -4.65
CA LEU A 262 -17.77 -10.25 -5.73
C LEU A 262 -17.06 -11.58 -5.46
N GLY A 263 -17.17 -12.11 -4.23
CA GLY A 263 -16.53 -13.36 -3.83
C GLY A 263 -15.01 -13.26 -3.78
N LEU A 264 -14.45 -12.09 -3.42
CA LEU A 264 -13.00 -11.85 -3.44
C LEU A 264 -12.46 -11.34 -2.10
N LEU A 265 -11.25 -11.79 -1.76
CA LEU A 265 -10.48 -11.38 -0.59
C LEU A 265 -9.04 -11.09 -1.00
N LEU A 266 -8.60 -9.85 -0.79
CA LEU A 266 -7.21 -9.42 -0.95
C LEU A 266 -6.54 -9.39 0.42
N ILE A 267 -5.41 -10.06 0.55
CA ILE A 267 -4.62 -10.14 1.77
C ILE A 267 -3.21 -9.63 1.50
N TYR A 268 -2.69 -8.80 2.38
CA TYR A 268 -1.24 -8.61 2.53
C TYR A 268 -0.80 -9.19 3.88
N VAL A 269 0.31 -9.91 3.92
CA VAL A 269 0.92 -10.40 5.17
C VAL A 269 2.39 -10.02 5.21
N PHE A 270 2.82 -9.36 6.28
CA PHE A 270 4.13 -8.68 6.36
C PHE A 270 4.73 -8.75 7.78
N PRO A 271 6.06 -8.53 7.93
CA PRO A 271 6.68 -8.55 9.25
C PRO A 271 6.22 -7.36 10.08
N ARG A 272 5.55 -7.63 11.20
CA ARG A 272 4.99 -6.58 12.04
C ARG A 272 6.06 -5.69 12.66
N GLU A 273 7.23 -6.27 12.95
CA GLU A 273 8.37 -5.56 13.54
C GLU A 273 8.78 -4.32 12.73
N ILE A 274 8.82 -4.41 11.39
CA ILE A 274 9.23 -3.30 10.53
C ILE A 274 8.05 -2.43 10.08
N PHE A 275 6.85 -3.03 9.98
CA PHE A 275 5.62 -2.36 9.56
C PHE A 275 4.51 -2.49 10.63
N PRO A 276 4.61 -1.77 11.76
CA PRO A 276 3.62 -1.87 12.82
C PRO A 276 2.34 -1.06 12.55
N TRP A 277 2.38 -0.10 11.63
CA TRP A 277 1.28 0.84 11.38
C TRP A 277 0.46 0.47 10.16
N THR A 278 -0.84 0.74 10.22
CA THR A 278 -1.72 0.78 9.04
C THR A 278 -2.52 2.07 9.03
N SER A 279 -2.17 2.96 8.10
CA SER A 279 -2.90 4.18 7.77
C SER A 279 -4.08 3.83 6.87
N LEU A 280 -5.22 4.45 7.14
CA LEU A 280 -6.46 4.26 6.41
C LEU A 280 -6.87 5.60 5.81
N TRP A 281 -7.11 5.59 4.51
CA TRP A 281 -7.63 6.73 3.77
C TRP A 281 -8.91 6.33 3.06
N PHE A 282 -9.99 7.06 3.34
CA PHE A 282 -11.28 6.86 2.70
C PHE A 282 -11.55 8.08 1.83
N GLU A 283 -11.83 7.88 0.55
CA GLU A 283 -12.30 8.93 -0.36
C GLU A 283 -13.46 8.37 -1.16
N HIS A 284 -14.68 8.84 -0.88
CA HIS A 284 -15.89 8.47 -1.59
C HIS A 284 -16.58 9.71 -2.15
N GLU A 285 -16.17 10.08 -3.36
CA GLU A 285 -16.71 11.17 -4.18
C GLU A 285 -16.80 12.52 -3.46
N ALA A 286 -15.94 12.79 -2.48
CA ALA A 286 -16.02 13.98 -1.64
C ALA A 286 -15.13 15.10 -2.16
N SER A 287 -13.89 14.78 -2.53
CA SER A 287 -12.89 15.76 -2.98
C SER A 287 -13.25 16.34 -4.34
N ASP A 288 -13.50 17.66 -4.41
CA ASP A 288 -14.01 18.35 -5.61
C ASP A 288 -12.93 19.05 -6.46
N PHE A 289 -11.69 19.06 -6.00
CA PHE A 289 -10.54 19.62 -6.72
C PHE A 289 -9.98 18.63 -7.77
N PRO A 290 -9.27 19.11 -8.82
CA PRO A 290 -8.61 18.23 -9.78
C PRO A 290 -7.52 17.36 -9.13
N PRO A 291 -7.34 16.10 -9.57
CA PRO A 291 -8.11 15.37 -10.58
C PRO A 291 -9.36 14.67 -10.02
N TYR A 292 -9.60 14.73 -8.71
CA TYR A 292 -10.68 14.02 -8.02
C TYR A 292 -12.07 14.40 -8.55
N ASN A 293 -12.33 15.70 -8.74
CA ASN A 293 -13.53 16.24 -9.39
C ASN A 293 -14.85 15.63 -8.86
N ALA A 294 -14.88 15.25 -7.59
CA ALA A 294 -15.96 14.59 -6.90
C ALA A 294 -16.46 13.29 -7.57
N LYS A 295 -15.55 12.55 -8.21
CA LYS A 295 -15.82 11.31 -8.97
C LYS A 295 -14.98 10.12 -8.55
N THR A 296 -14.13 10.29 -7.54
CA THR A 296 -13.20 9.25 -7.11
C THR A 296 -13.79 8.43 -5.98
N THR A 297 -13.73 7.12 -6.10
CA THR A 297 -13.95 6.19 -4.98
C THR A 297 -12.68 5.39 -4.81
N THR A 298 -12.10 5.47 -3.62
CA THR A 298 -10.88 4.74 -3.28
C THR A 298 -10.75 4.49 -1.77
N TRP A 299 -10.03 3.43 -1.43
CA TRP A 299 -9.71 3.03 -0.06
C TRP A 299 -8.21 2.73 0.06
N GLY A 300 -7.48 3.65 0.68
CA GLY A 300 -6.10 3.43 1.11
C GLY A 300 -6.07 2.54 2.35
N VAL A 301 -5.41 1.39 2.25
CA VAL A 301 -5.13 0.48 3.37
C VAL A 301 -3.62 0.26 3.44
N GLU A 302 -2.96 1.25 4.01
CA GLU A 302 -1.56 1.54 3.76
C GLU A 302 -0.73 1.09 4.96
N PHE A 303 0.04 0.01 4.81
CA PHE A 303 0.84 -0.52 5.92
C PHE A 303 2.30 -0.07 5.82
N GLY A 304 2.98 0.12 6.95
CA GLY A 304 4.35 0.59 6.91
C GLY A 304 4.94 0.98 8.25
N SER A 305 6.10 1.63 8.18
CA SER A 305 6.85 2.09 9.35
C SER A 305 6.35 3.42 9.87
N VAL A 306 5.51 4.15 9.11
CA VAL A 306 5.09 5.51 9.43
C VAL A 306 3.67 5.53 10.00
N ALA A 307 3.48 6.27 11.09
CA ALA A 307 2.21 6.27 11.82
C ALA A 307 1.08 7.01 11.09
N GLN A 308 1.36 8.16 10.48
CA GLN A 308 0.35 9.05 9.90
C GLN A 308 0.96 9.78 8.67
N PRO A 309 0.16 10.09 7.63
CA PRO A 309 0.59 10.86 6.46
C PRO A 309 0.68 12.35 6.79
N VAL A 310 1.68 12.73 7.59
CA VAL A 310 1.90 14.12 8.03
C VAL A 310 3.22 14.63 7.48
N LYS A 311 3.53 15.93 7.69
CA LYS A 311 4.79 16.49 7.19
C LYS A 311 5.99 15.79 7.83
N LEU A 312 7.10 15.69 7.10
CA LEU A 312 8.28 14.95 7.58
C LEU A 312 8.75 15.49 8.93
N ILE A 313 8.80 16.81 9.08
CA ILE A 313 9.21 17.45 10.34
C ILE A 313 8.28 17.11 11.51
N GLU A 314 6.98 16.96 11.27
CA GLU A 314 5.99 16.57 12.30
C GLU A 314 6.22 15.12 12.73
N THR A 315 6.50 14.22 11.77
CA THR A 315 6.89 12.83 12.05
C THR A 315 8.16 12.74 12.90
N LEU A 316 9.18 13.55 12.59
CA LEU A 316 10.49 13.47 13.24
C LEU A 316 10.55 14.16 14.62
N THR A 317 9.65 15.10 14.90
CA THR A 317 9.66 15.89 16.14
C THR A 317 8.60 15.43 17.15
N ALA A 318 7.55 14.74 16.70
CA ALA A 318 6.53 14.22 17.57
C ALA A 318 7.03 13.03 18.41
N GLY A 319 6.52 12.93 19.65
CA GLY A 319 6.74 11.76 20.50
C GLY A 319 6.01 10.51 19.99
N PRO A 320 6.23 9.35 20.64
CA PRO A 320 5.55 8.10 20.29
C PRO A 320 4.03 8.25 20.19
N LEU A 321 3.42 7.61 19.19
CA LEU A 321 1.96 7.52 19.07
C LEU A 321 1.51 6.16 19.60
N LEU A 322 0.49 6.13 20.46
CA LEU A 322 -0.04 4.90 21.08
C LEU A 322 1.05 4.02 21.76
N GLY A 323 2.16 4.65 22.19
CA GLY A 323 3.31 3.98 22.79
C GLY A 323 4.31 3.36 21.81
N ALA A 324 4.15 3.55 20.50
CA ALA A 324 5.06 3.05 19.47
C ALA A 324 5.78 4.19 18.72
N PRO A 325 6.99 3.97 18.18
CA PRO A 325 7.68 4.92 17.32
C PRO A 325 6.84 5.30 16.10
N ARG A 326 6.94 6.56 15.64
CA ARG A 326 6.22 7.06 14.46
C ARG A 326 6.90 6.76 13.13
N PHE A 327 8.14 6.28 13.17
CA PHE A 327 8.98 5.94 12.02
C PHE A 327 10.05 4.92 12.48
N GLY A 328 10.68 4.22 11.54
CA GLY A 328 11.79 3.30 11.82
C GLY A 328 13.17 3.98 11.77
N THR A 329 14.24 3.23 11.99
CA THR A 329 15.61 3.73 11.82
C THR A 329 16.36 2.90 10.79
N LEU A 330 17.05 3.57 9.86
CA LEU A 330 17.94 2.95 8.89
C LEU A 330 19.39 3.35 9.21
N PRO A 331 20.24 2.41 9.67
CA PRO A 331 21.61 2.73 10.01
C PRO A 331 22.47 3.16 8.81
N ALA A 332 23.53 3.91 9.09
CA ALA A 332 24.52 4.32 8.09
C ALA A 332 25.06 3.12 7.31
N ARG A 333 25.05 3.18 5.97
CA ARG A 333 25.56 2.09 5.12
C ARG A 333 25.00 0.71 5.47
N HIS A 334 23.74 0.64 5.85
CA HIS A 334 23.02 -0.64 6.05
C HIS A 334 21.93 -0.82 4.99
N THR A 335 21.51 -2.08 4.84
CA THR A 335 20.36 -2.48 4.05
C THR A 335 19.33 -3.10 4.97
N ILE A 336 18.07 -2.64 4.85
CA ILE A 336 16.90 -3.33 5.39
C ILE A 336 16.33 -4.16 4.24
N GLU A 337 16.23 -5.47 4.44
CA GLU A 337 15.55 -6.41 3.56
C GLU A 337 14.22 -6.81 4.20
N VAL A 338 13.13 -6.75 3.44
CA VAL A 338 11.79 -7.13 3.89
C VAL A 338 11.18 -8.09 2.88
N THR A 339 10.70 -9.24 3.35
CA THR A 339 9.94 -10.20 2.54
C THR A 339 8.51 -10.29 3.05
N TYR A 340 7.55 -10.15 2.15
CA TYR A 340 6.13 -10.17 2.44
C TYR A 340 5.33 -10.65 1.22
N GLN A 341 4.02 -10.80 1.38
CA GLN A 341 3.17 -11.39 0.34
C GLN A 341 1.89 -10.58 0.14
N ALA A 342 1.38 -10.60 -1.09
CA ALA A 342 0.01 -10.20 -1.43
C ALA A 342 -0.72 -11.40 -2.06
N GLN A 343 -1.96 -11.65 -1.66
CA GLN A 343 -2.74 -12.81 -2.06
C GLN A 343 -4.14 -12.40 -2.46
N LEU A 344 -4.65 -12.95 -3.55
CA LEU A 344 -6.03 -12.73 -4.00
C LEU A 344 -6.78 -14.06 -4.01
N LEU A 345 -7.78 -14.20 -3.15
CA LEU A 345 -8.51 -15.45 -2.92
C LEU A 345 -9.98 -15.32 -3.29
N LYS A 346 -10.58 -16.43 -3.73
CA LYS A 346 -12.03 -16.56 -3.84
C LYS A 346 -12.65 -16.90 -2.49
N ILE A 347 -13.74 -16.24 -2.13
CA ILE A 347 -14.48 -16.42 -0.89
C ILE A 347 -15.98 -16.64 -1.17
N PRO A 348 -16.72 -17.29 -0.27
CA PRO A 348 -18.17 -17.45 -0.41
C PRO A 348 -18.91 -16.10 -0.25
N ALA A 349 -20.11 -16.01 -0.81
CA ALA A 349 -20.89 -14.77 -0.83
C ALA A 349 -21.36 -14.29 0.56
N ASP A 350 -21.39 -15.19 1.54
CA ASP A 350 -21.77 -14.92 2.93
C ASP A 350 -20.53 -14.76 3.85
N TRP A 351 -19.35 -14.49 3.29
CA TRP A 351 -18.11 -14.29 4.05
C TRP A 351 -18.23 -13.16 5.07
N GLN A 352 -17.86 -13.43 6.32
CA GLN A 352 -18.00 -12.50 7.44
C GLN A 352 -16.72 -11.72 7.79
N GLY A 353 -15.70 -11.78 6.93
CA GLY A 353 -14.40 -11.16 7.16
C GLY A 353 -13.39 -12.13 7.77
N VAL A 354 -12.15 -11.68 7.92
CA VAL A 354 -11.01 -12.47 8.38
C VAL A 354 -10.78 -12.24 9.87
N LYS A 355 -10.82 -13.32 10.66
CA LYS A 355 -10.51 -13.28 12.09
C LYS A 355 -9.01 -13.28 12.35
N ARG A 356 -8.28 -14.07 11.57
CA ARG A 356 -6.85 -14.32 11.72
C ARG A 356 -6.30 -14.99 10.47
N ILE A 357 -4.99 -14.83 10.28
CA ILE A 357 -4.24 -15.47 9.21
C ILE A 357 -3.16 -16.33 9.84
N GLU A 358 -3.02 -17.56 9.36
CA GLU A 358 -2.01 -18.51 9.83
C GLU A 358 -1.18 -19.06 8.67
N HIS A 359 0.07 -19.42 8.93
CA HIS A 359 0.86 -20.25 8.03
C HIS A 359 0.92 -21.67 8.57
N ARG A 360 0.46 -22.64 7.80
CA ARG A 360 0.46 -24.06 8.20
C ARG A 360 0.70 -24.95 7.00
N GLY A 361 1.73 -25.79 7.08
CA GLY A 361 1.96 -26.85 6.09
C GLY A 361 2.26 -26.34 4.67
N GLY A 362 2.88 -25.15 4.53
CA GLY A 362 3.15 -24.54 3.23
C GLY A 362 1.93 -23.82 2.61
N GLU A 363 0.93 -23.48 3.42
CA GLU A 363 -0.22 -22.69 3.01
C GLU A 363 -0.41 -21.48 3.93
N THR A 364 -0.91 -20.39 3.36
CA THR A 364 -1.55 -19.32 4.13
C THR A 364 -3.03 -19.66 4.27
N VAL A 365 -3.54 -19.60 5.51
CA VAL A 365 -4.93 -19.91 5.87
C VAL A 365 -5.59 -18.68 6.46
N ALA A 366 -6.59 -18.14 5.76
CA ALA A 366 -7.43 -17.06 6.27
C ALA A 366 -8.69 -17.65 6.91
N TRP A 367 -8.83 -17.48 8.22
CA TRP A 367 -9.97 -17.99 8.99
C TRP A 367 -11.08 -16.95 9.08
N GLU A 368 -12.31 -17.37 8.84
CA GLU A 368 -13.46 -16.49 8.87
C GLU A 368 -13.83 -16.03 10.29
N THR A 369 -14.31 -14.80 10.43
CA THR A 369 -14.92 -14.28 11.65
C THR A 369 -16.23 -15.00 11.97
N GLY A 370 -16.36 -15.48 13.21
CA GLY A 370 -17.62 -16.05 13.73
C GLY A 370 -17.91 -17.49 13.27
N SER A 371 -17.01 -18.15 12.55
CA SER A 371 -17.17 -19.54 12.11
C SER A 371 -15.84 -20.31 12.13
N ASN A 372 -15.86 -21.57 11.67
CA ASN A 372 -14.67 -22.39 11.45
C ASN A 372 -14.33 -22.53 9.95
N ARG A 373 -14.94 -21.73 9.06
CA ARG A 373 -14.60 -21.71 7.64
C ARG A 373 -13.25 -21.04 7.43
N SER A 374 -12.53 -21.47 6.41
CA SER A 374 -11.30 -20.85 5.97
C SER A 374 -11.16 -20.93 4.45
N VAL A 375 -10.31 -20.06 3.91
CA VAL A 375 -9.80 -20.16 2.54
C VAL A 375 -8.27 -20.24 2.60
N THR A 376 -7.68 -20.94 1.65
CA THR A 376 -6.24 -21.20 1.63
C THR A 376 -5.63 -20.91 0.26
N THR A 377 -4.33 -20.63 0.28
CA THR A 377 -3.48 -20.62 -0.92
C THR A 377 -2.12 -21.21 -0.56
N PRO A 378 -1.45 -21.93 -1.47
CA PRO A 378 -0.06 -22.31 -1.26
C PRO A 378 0.79 -21.06 -1.01
N SER A 379 1.67 -21.18 -0.03
CA SER A 379 2.59 -20.14 0.42
C SER A 379 3.65 -20.76 1.33
N ASP A 380 4.88 -20.83 0.85
CA ASP A 380 6.03 -21.38 1.59
C ASP A 380 7.14 -20.35 1.85
N TRP A 381 7.02 -19.13 1.30
CA TRP A 381 8.07 -18.12 1.42
C TRP A 381 8.03 -17.44 2.80
N GLN A 382 9.20 -17.34 3.44
CA GLN A 382 9.32 -16.73 4.76
C GLN A 382 9.02 -15.23 4.73
N ILE A 383 8.06 -14.80 5.54
CA ILE A 383 7.82 -13.39 5.88
C ILE A 383 8.87 -13.00 6.91
N SER A 384 9.73 -12.05 6.56
CA SER A 384 10.87 -11.70 7.41
C SER A 384 11.34 -10.28 7.18
N THR A 385 12.06 -9.75 8.17
CA THR A 385 12.83 -8.52 8.03
C THR A 385 14.25 -8.77 8.52
N ARG A 386 15.23 -8.17 7.85
CA ARG A 386 16.64 -8.25 8.23
C ARG A 386 17.34 -6.95 7.96
N THR A 387 18.09 -6.47 8.95
CA THR A 387 19.03 -5.35 8.79
C THR A 387 20.45 -5.87 8.78
N SER A 388 21.24 -5.48 7.77
CA SER A 388 22.65 -5.86 7.66
C SER A 388 23.50 -4.75 7.07
N PRO A 389 24.82 -4.71 7.34
CA PRO A 389 25.72 -3.80 6.64
C PRO A 389 25.58 -3.95 5.12
N ALA A 390 25.55 -2.84 4.41
CA ALA A 390 25.58 -2.84 2.96
C ALA A 390 26.90 -3.48 2.49
N SER A 391 26.83 -4.47 1.62
CA SER A 391 28.02 -5.06 1.01
C SER A 391 28.82 -3.97 0.30
N SER A 392 30.14 -3.96 0.46
CA SER A 392 31.05 -3.01 -0.19
C SER A 392 31.20 -3.22 -1.71
N ALA A 393 30.24 -3.86 -2.37
CA ALA A 393 30.29 -4.23 -3.78
C ALA A 393 29.09 -3.62 -4.53
N GLY A 394 29.39 -2.76 -5.52
CA GLY A 394 28.46 -2.23 -6.51
C GLY A 394 28.28 -0.72 -6.44
#